data_AF-A0A1T5HS29-F1
#
_entry.id   AF-A0A1T5HS29-F1
#
_cell.length_a   1.000
_cell.length_b   1.000
_cell.length_c   1.000
_cell.angle_alpha   90.00
_cell.angle_beta   90.00
_cell.angle_gamma   90.00
#
_symmetry.space_group_name_H-M   'P 1'
#
loop_
_entity.id
_entity.type
_entity.pdbx_description
1 polymer ?
#
loop_
_entity_poly.entity_id
_entity_poly.type
_entity_poly.pdbx_seq_one_letter_code
_entity_poly.pdbx_strand_id
1 'polypeptide(L)' 'MNVTMNGSVRWKSYYWVYITRGLIGKQVAAEELGNGIWRVFYRNVFLGYFNEKDIRSKEKTTRLSTNLV' A
#
# COMPACT_ATOMS: atom_id res chain seq x y z
N MET A 1 4.78 -5.65 -5.94
CA MET A 1 5.08 -5.83 -4.50
C MET A 1 4.35 -7.07 -3.98
N ASN A 2 5.01 -7.93 -3.21
CA ASN A 2 4.39 -9.15 -2.67
C ASN A 2 3.73 -8.86 -1.30
N VAL A 3 2.49 -9.32 -1.12
CA VAL A 3 1.78 -9.21 0.15
C VAL A 3 2.25 -10.32 1.10
N THR A 4 2.75 -9.93 2.27
CA THR A 4 3.24 -10.86 3.30
C THR A 4 2.08 -11.44 4.11
N MET A 5 2.37 -12.40 5.00
CA MET A 5 1.36 -13.11 5.81
C MET A 5 0.50 -12.20 6.69
N ASN A 6 0.98 -11.00 7.05
CA ASN A 6 0.20 -10.04 7.83
C ASN A 6 -0.73 -9.16 6.97
N GLY A 7 -0.76 -9.35 5.65
CA GLY A 7 -1.56 -8.55 4.71
C GLY A 7 -0.92 -7.24 4.28
N SER A 8 0.37 -7.02 4.62
CA SER A 8 1.10 -5.80 4.29
C SER A 8 2.12 -6.02 3.19
N VAL A 9 2.52 -4.94 2.53
CA VAL A 9 3.62 -4.91 1.56
C VAL A 9 4.75 -4.04 2.09
N ARG A 10 5.99 -4.43 1.77
CA ARG A 10 7.15 -3.58 2.02
C ARG A 10 7.12 -2.42 1.03
N TRP A 11 7.19 -1.20 1.57
CA TRP A 11 7.29 0.03 0.82
C TRP A 11 8.69 0.63 1.00
N LYS A 12 9.41 0.83 -0.10
CA LYS A 12 10.84 1.19 -0.11
C LYS A 12 11.65 0.27 0.83
N SER A 13 12.62 0.84 1.56
CA SER A 13 13.55 0.06 2.37
C SER A 13 13.00 -0.27 3.78
N TYR A 14 12.19 0.58 4.41
CA TYR A 14 11.82 0.42 5.84
C TYR A 14 10.35 0.62 6.18
N TYR A 15 9.51 0.86 5.17
CA TYR A 15 8.11 1.20 5.38
C TYR A 15 7.19 0.03 5.07
N TRP A 16 6.00 0.04 5.66
CA TRP A 16 5.01 -1.01 5.49
C TRP A 16 3.65 -0.40 5.21
N VAL A 17 2.97 -0.92 4.20
CA VAL A 17 1.62 -0.50 3.82
C VAL A 17 0.70 -1.70 3.95
N TYR A 18 -0.36 -1.57 4.75
CA TYR A 18 -1.38 -2.59 4.92
C TYR A 18 -2.28 -2.56 3.70
N ILE A 19 -2.38 -3.70 3.02
CA ILE A 19 -3.23 -3.85 1.84
C ILE A 19 -4.51 -4.58 2.24
N THR A 20 -4.43 -5.88 2.44
CA THR A 20 -5.50 -6.74 2.95
C THR A 20 -4.95 -8.15 3.17
N ARG A 21 -5.51 -8.88 4.15
CA ARG A 21 -5.19 -10.31 4.35
C ARG A 21 -5.73 -11.20 3.22
N GLY A 22 -6.73 -10.75 2.47
CA GLY A 22 -7.28 -11.54 1.35
C GLY A 22 -6.30 -11.75 0.19
N LEU A 23 -5.24 -10.95 0.12
CA LEU A 23 -4.25 -10.99 -0.97
C LEU A 23 -2.90 -11.58 -0.52
N ILE A 24 -2.82 -12.29 0.61
CA ILE A 24 -1.58 -12.91 1.08
C ILE A 24 -0.97 -13.79 -0.02
N GLY A 25 0.35 -13.60 -0.25
CA GLY A 25 1.09 -14.32 -1.29
C GLY A 25 0.80 -13.86 -2.72
N LYS A 26 -0.07 -12.85 -2.92
CA LYS A 26 -0.33 -12.25 -4.23
C LYS A 26 0.52 -11.01 -4.45
N GLN A 27 0.66 -10.65 -5.72
CA GLN A 27 1.32 -9.42 -6.16
C GLN A 27 0.32 -8.30 -6.35
N VAL A 28 0.66 -7.13 -5.82
CA VAL A 28 -0.04 -5.87 -6.04
C VAL A 28 0.88 -4.86 -6.70
N ALA A 29 0.29 -3.92 -7.40
CA ALA A 29 0.98 -2.82 -8.06
C ALA A 29 0.52 -1.48 -7.47
N ALA A 30 1.42 -0.51 -7.51
CA ALA A 30 1.12 0.86 -7.11
C ALA A 30 1.61 1.81 -8.19
N GLU A 31 0.83 2.85 -8.44
CA GLU A 31 1.08 3.90 -9.42
C GLU A 31 1.08 5.24 -8.70
N GLU A 32 2.06 6.08 -9.04
CA GLU A 32 2.15 7.42 -8.47
C GLU A 32 1.16 8.34 -9.20
N LEU A 33 0.25 8.96 -8.44
CA LEU A 33 -0.63 10.00 -8.96
C LEU A 33 0.00 11.40 -8.86
N GLY A 34 1.03 11.53 -8.03
CA GLY A 34 1.77 12.76 -7.77
C GLY A 34 1.68 13.19 -6.31
N ASN A 35 2.55 14.13 -5.92
CA ASN A 35 2.60 14.71 -4.57
C ASN A 35 2.82 13.70 -3.42
N GLY A 36 3.34 12.50 -3.73
CA GLY A 36 3.51 11.40 -2.79
C GLY A 36 2.25 10.56 -2.56
N ILE A 37 1.20 10.76 -3.36
CA ILE A 37 -0.01 9.93 -3.33
C ILE A 37 0.14 8.77 -4.31
N TRP A 38 -0.11 7.57 -3.80
CA TRP A 38 0.01 6.32 -4.54
C TRP A 38 -1.35 5.63 -4.63
N ARG A 39 -1.71 5.22 -5.84
CA ARG A 39 -2.88 4.39 -6.12
C ARG A 39 -2.47 2.92 -6.16
N VAL A 40 -3.13 2.07 -5.39
CA VAL A 40 -2.81 0.64 -5.30
C VAL A 40 -3.91 -0.21 -5.94
N PHE A 41 -3.49 -1.21 -6.71
CA PHE A 41 -4.37 -2.12 -7.44
C PHE A 41 -3.88 -3.56 -7.38
N TYR A 42 -4.84 -4.49 -7.40
CA TYR A 42 -4.63 -5.91 -7.64
C TYR A 42 -5.22 -6.27 -8.99
N ARG A 43 -4.36 -6.55 -9.98
CA ARG A 43 -4.77 -6.71 -11.38
C ARG A 43 -5.56 -5.47 -11.83
N ASN A 44 -6.83 -5.64 -12.22
CA ASN A 44 -7.71 -4.56 -12.67
C ASN A 44 -8.61 -4.03 -11.53
N VAL A 45 -8.38 -4.46 -10.28
CA VAL A 45 -9.20 -4.06 -9.13
C VAL A 45 -8.48 -2.99 -8.32
N PHE A 46 -9.12 -1.83 -8.18
CA PHE A 46 -8.66 -0.77 -7.30
C PHE A 46 -8.82 -1.18 -5.83
N LEU A 47 -7.76 -0.99 -5.04
CA LEU A 47 -7.75 -1.34 -3.61
C LEU A 47 -7.82 -0.10 -2.70
N GLY A 48 -7.23 1.01 -3.13
CA GLY A 48 -7.17 2.23 -2.32
C GLY A 48 -5.96 3.09 -2.65
N TYR A 49 -5.84 4.18 -1.90
CA TYR A 49 -4.73 5.11 -1.95
C TYR A 49 -3.91 5.03 -0.66
N PHE A 50 -2.64 5.40 -0.73
CA PHE A 50 -1.90 5.80 0.46
C PHE A 50 -1.00 6.99 0.13
N ASN A 51 -0.72 7.79 1.14
CA ASN A 51 0.18 8.94 1.03
C ASN A 51 1.50 8.59 1.71
N GLU A 52 2.59 8.70 0.95
CA GLU A 52 3.93 8.40 1.45
C GLU A 52 4.34 9.33 2.60
N LYS A 53 3.85 10.58 2.60
CA LYS A 53 4.14 11.57 3.64
C LYS A 53 3.54 11.20 5.01
N ASP A 54 2.55 10.31 5.02
CA ASP A 54 1.91 9.81 6.24
C ASP A 54 2.67 8.61 6.84
N ILE A 55 3.54 7.97 6.05
CA ILE A 55 4.40 6.87 6.50
C ILE A 55 5.63 7.44 7.22
N ARG A 56 5.41 8.21 8.29
CA ARG A 56 6.47 8.91 9.04
C ARG A 56 7.25 8.00 9.99
N SER A 57 6.67 6.87 10.39
CA SER A 57 7.25 5.97 11.38
C SER A 57 7.74 4.69 10.70
N LYS A 58 9.03 4.38 10.88
CA LYS A 58 9.62 3.10 10.47
C LYS A 58 8.83 1.97 11.12
N GLU A 59 8.63 0.87 10.39
CA GLU A 59 7.94 -0.34 10.87
C GLU A 59 6.45 -0.19 11.21
N LYS A 60 5.86 1.00 11.05
CA LYS A 60 4.43 1.21 11.26
C LYS A 60 3.66 0.96 9.97
N THR A 61 2.55 0.24 10.09
CA THR A 61 1.71 -0.09 8.94
C THR A 61 0.70 1.02 8.66
N THR A 62 0.67 1.54 7.43
CA THR A 62 -0.33 2.53 6.98
C THR A 62 -1.43 1.83 6.20
N ARG A 63 -2.70 2.09 6.53
CA ARG A 63 -3.85 1.49 5.84
C ARG A 63 -4.22 2.30 4.59
N LEU A 64 -4.70 1.61 3.56
CA LEU A 64 -5.25 2.24 2.37
C LEU A 64 -6.52 3.06 2.69
N SER A 65 -6.65 4.24 2.08
CA SER A 65 -7.87 5.03 2.04
C SER A 65 -8.64 4.78 0.75
N THR A 66 -9.97 4.79 0.81
CA THR A 66 -10.81 4.65 -0.40
C THR A 66 -11.07 5.99 -1.09
N ASN A 67 -10.83 7.09 -0.38
CA ASN A 67 -10.98 8.46 -0.86
C ASN A 67 -9.61 9.13 -0.99
N LEU A 68 -9.46 9.95 -2.04
CA LEU A 68 -8.45 11.00 -2.13
C LEU A 68 -8.96 12.17 -1.27
N VAL A 69 -8.41 12.36 -0.07
CA VAL A 69 -8.64 13.54 0.78
C VAL A 69 -7.38 14.38 0.80
#